data_AF-A0A7S3WGP4-F1
#
_entry.id   AF-A0A7S3WGP4-F1
#
_cell.length_a   1.000
_cell.length_b   1.000
_cell.length_c   1.000
_cell.angle_alpha   90.00
_cell.angle_beta   90.00
_cell.angle_gamma   90.00
#
_symmetry.space_group_name_H-M   'P 1'
#
loop_
_entity.id
_entity.type
_entity.pdbx_description
1 polymer ?
#
loop_
_entity_poly.entity_id
_entity_poly.type
_entity_poly.pdbx_seq_one_letter_code
_entity_poly.pdbx_strand_id
1 'polypeptide(L)'
;DDDDDEVDDLWMEKKESSSPQQSAADDTLRRLSGFLRLLAVPKAKFLVHNLFAAAFVMVFSYTFCGLPWRAQPYMWHGEGTLDSSSISGWEILVWVWAITRMLEEIRQMLVSGWDYFSSLWNWVDLGNYLAIIASTILRVVAYLDVVHFNDSPPNLGDLSITHSFGQPMVGGLGISHASRDDIMLACQSLYAISALLMWIRLIEQLGVKRDVGVLRIILALMISDISTWFIITLCFTVGFGILFTVMMPGNVLRNDEQYKPFWGPFWGLLGNFDLEGAYEYHPAHTDGGLRHFPLLAPSYIVPFFV
;
A
#
# COMPACT_ATOMS: atom_id res chain seq x y z
N ASP A 1 -62.48 38.26 -51.81
CA ASP A 1 -62.82 37.73 -50.49
C ASP A 1 -62.72 36.21 -50.43
N ASP A 2 -61.63 35.61 -50.93
CA ASP A 2 -61.41 34.16 -50.84
C ASP A 2 -59.91 33.84 -51.04
N ASP A 3 -59.03 34.17 -50.09
CA ASP A 3 -57.59 33.81 -50.19
C ASP A 3 -56.84 33.69 -48.84
N ASP A 4 -57.53 33.60 -47.68
CA ASP A 4 -56.86 33.66 -46.36
C ASP A 4 -56.84 32.34 -45.55
N ASP A 5 -57.39 31.23 -46.05
CA ASP A 5 -57.56 30.00 -45.24
C ASP A 5 -56.45 28.94 -45.42
N GLU A 6 -55.46 29.13 -46.31
CA GLU A 6 -54.49 28.06 -46.66
C GLU A 6 -53.19 28.08 -45.83
N VAL A 7 -52.95 29.13 -45.02
CA VAL A 7 -51.69 29.31 -44.28
C VAL A 7 -51.67 28.59 -42.92
N ASP A 8 -52.84 28.33 -42.34
CA ASP A 8 -52.94 27.72 -41.01
C ASP A 8 -52.74 26.19 -41.01
N ASP A 9 -53.03 25.51 -42.13
CA ASP A 9 -52.83 24.06 -42.26
C ASP A 9 -51.34 23.67 -42.36
N LEU A 10 -50.51 24.51 -43.00
CA LEU A 10 -49.06 24.29 -43.13
C LEU A 10 -48.30 24.45 -41.79
N TRP A 11 -48.85 25.20 -40.84
CA TRP A 11 -48.27 25.32 -39.49
C TRP A 11 -48.68 24.20 -38.54
N MET A 12 -49.84 23.57 -38.78
CA MET A 12 -50.32 22.44 -37.99
C MET A 12 -49.63 21.12 -38.40
N GLU A 13 -49.33 20.92 -39.69
CA GLU A 13 -48.67 19.70 -40.17
C GLU A 13 -47.18 19.63 -39.77
N LYS A 14 -46.52 20.78 -39.56
CA LYS A 14 -45.10 20.82 -39.17
C LYS A 14 -44.83 20.46 -37.69
N LYS A 15 -45.86 20.34 -36.87
CA LYS A 15 -45.71 19.91 -35.46
C LYS A 15 -45.71 18.39 -35.27
N GLU A 16 -46.16 17.61 -36.24
CA GLU A 16 -46.25 16.15 -36.10
C GLU A 16 -45.00 15.40 -36.58
N SER A 17 -44.04 16.06 -37.22
CA SER A 17 -42.77 15.44 -37.64
C SER A 17 -41.61 15.64 -36.65
N SER A 18 -41.89 15.94 -35.37
CA SER A 18 -40.84 15.87 -34.34
C SER A 18 -40.46 14.40 -34.16
N SER A 19 -39.37 14.01 -34.83
CA SER A 19 -38.92 12.61 -34.87
C SER A 19 -38.84 12.03 -33.45
N PRO A 20 -39.24 10.76 -33.24
CA PRO A 20 -39.20 10.10 -31.94
C PRO A 20 -37.80 10.13 -31.27
N GLN A 21 -36.76 10.40 -32.05
CA GLN A 21 -35.37 10.55 -31.61
C GLN A 21 -35.11 11.82 -30.77
N GLN A 22 -35.82 12.93 -31.03
CA GLN A 22 -35.68 14.16 -30.24
C GLN A 22 -36.32 14.06 -28.86
N SER A 23 -37.46 13.34 -28.75
CA SER A 23 -38.13 13.09 -27.47
C SER A 23 -37.28 12.24 -26.51
N ALA A 24 -36.52 11.26 -27.02
CA ALA A 24 -35.68 10.41 -26.19
C ALA A 24 -34.45 11.15 -25.62
N ALA A 25 -33.87 12.06 -26.40
CA ALA A 25 -32.75 12.89 -25.96
C ALA A 25 -33.16 13.88 -24.87
N ASP A 26 -34.31 14.54 -24.99
CA ASP A 26 -34.81 15.47 -23.98
C ASP A 26 -35.17 14.77 -22.65
N ASP A 27 -35.69 13.54 -22.71
CA ASP A 27 -35.96 12.73 -21.52
C ASP A 27 -34.67 12.32 -20.80
N THR A 28 -33.61 11.98 -21.54
CA THR A 28 -32.30 11.67 -20.92
C THR A 28 -31.66 12.91 -20.29
N LEU A 29 -31.74 14.09 -20.93
CA LEU A 29 -31.27 15.35 -20.36
C LEU A 29 -32.06 15.77 -19.11
N ARG A 30 -33.38 15.57 -19.10
CA ARG A 30 -34.21 15.80 -17.90
C ARG A 30 -33.81 14.88 -16.75
N ARG A 31 -33.59 13.59 -17.02
CA ARG A 31 -33.09 12.63 -16.01
C ARG A 31 -31.70 13.00 -15.50
N LEU A 32 -30.79 13.40 -16.39
CA LEU A 32 -29.45 13.89 -16.02
C LEU A 32 -29.52 15.16 -15.17
N SER A 33 -30.38 16.13 -15.53
CA SER A 33 -30.54 17.36 -14.74
C SER A 33 -31.11 17.08 -13.34
N GLY A 34 -32.06 16.14 -13.23
CA GLY A 34 -32.57 15.66 -11.94
C GLY A 34 -31.47 15.00 -11.10
N PHE A 35 -30.63 14.18 -11.72
CA PHE A 35 -29.48 13.54 -11.07
C PHE A 35 -28.42 14.56 -10.63
N LEU A 36 -28.11 15.57 -11.46
CA LEU A 36 -27.17 16.65 -11.11
C LEU A 36 -27.69 17.49 -9.93
N ARG A 37 -29.00 17.73 -9.84
CA ARG A 37 -29.62 18.38 -8.68
C ARG A 37 -29.50 17.52 -7.42
N LEU A 38 -29.61 16.20 -7.54
CA LEU A 38 -29.38 15.29 -6.42
C LEU A 38 -27.91 15.33 -5.96
N LEU A 39 -26.96 15.39 -6.89
CA LEU A 39 -25.53 15.57 -6.60
C LEU A 39 -25.19 16.95 -6.03
N ALA A 40 -26.07 17.95 -6.12
CA ALA A 40 -25.86 19.24 -5.45
C ALA A 40 -26.04 19.14 -3.93
N VAL A 41 -26.79 18.15 -3.44
CA VAL A 41 -27.08 17.96 -2.01
C VAL A 41 -25.81 17.52 -1.26
N PRO A 42 -25.41 18.20 -0.16
CA PRO A 42 -24.17 17.88 0.56
C PRO A 42 -24.07 16.42 1.00
N LYS A 43 -25.18 15.82 1.45
CA LYS A 43 -25.24 14.40 1.83
C LYS A 43 -24.95 13.45 0.67
N ALA A 44 -25.47 13.76 -0.52
CA ALA A 44 -25.23 12.97 -1.71
C ALA A 44 -23.77 13.11 -2.18
N LYS A 45 -23.20 14.32 -2.15
CA LYS A 45 -21.77 14.55 -2.43
C LYS A 45 -20.88 13.72 -1.52
N PHE A 46 -21.17 13.76 -0.22
CA PHE A 46 -20.46 12.99 0.77
C PHE A 46 -20.57 11.48 0.51
N LEU A 47 -21.78 10.96 0.28
CA LEU A 47 -21.98 9.54 0.00
C LEU A 47 -21.24 9.08 -1.26
N VAL A 48 -21.34 9.85 -2.34
CA VAL A 48 -20.67 9.56 -3.61
C VAL A 48 -19.15 9.57 -3.43
N HIS A 49 -18.60 10.57 -2.74
CA HIS A 49 -17.17 10.66 -2.48
C HIS A 49 -16.65 9.43 -1.71
N ASN A 50 -17.33 9.02 -0.64
CA ASN A 50 -16.91 7.84 0.14
C ASN A 50 -17.12 6.54 -0.63
N LEU A 51 -18.17 6.43 -1.45
CA LEU A 51 -18.38 5.25 -2.28
C LEU A 51 -17.24 5.09 -3.29
N PHE A 52 -16.85 6.18 -3.95
CA PHE A 52 -15.70 6.16 -4.86
C PHE A 52 -14.38 5.90 -4.13
N ALA A 53 -14.18 6.47 -2.94
CA ALA A 53 -13.00 6.18 -2.13
C ALA A 53 -12.94 4.69 -1.75
N ALA A 54 -14.03 4.11 -1.25
CA ALA A 54 -14.10 2.69 -0.91
C ALA A 54 -13.90 1.79 -2.14
N ALA A 55 -14.54 2.11 -3.27
CA ALA A 55 -14.36 1.38 -4.52
C ALA A 55 -12.90 1.45 -4.99
N PHE A 56 -12.25 2.60 -4.86
CA PHE A 56 -10.85 2.77 -5.19
C PHE A 56 -9.94 1.92 -4.29
N VAL A 57 -10.17 1.90 -2.97
CA VAL A 57 -9.40 1.03 -2.05
C VAL A 57 -9.57 -0.44 -2.42
N MET A 58 -10.76 -0.86 -2.84
CA MET A 58 -11.00 -2.22 -3.32
C MET A 58 -10.27 -2.51 -4.64
N VAL A 59 -10.28 -1.59 -5.60
CA VAL A 59 -9.54 -1.74 -6.87
C VAL A 59 -8.03 -1.75 -6.61
N PHE A 60 -7.53 -0.88 -5.74
CA PHE A 60 -6.13 -0.83 -5.34
C PHE A 60 -5.71 -2.16 -4.69
N SER A 61 -6.49 -2.63 -3.71
CA SER A 61 -6.24 -3.91 -3.02
C SER A 61 -6.33 -5.08 -4.00
N TYR A 62 -7.28 -5.10 -4.93
CA TYR A 62 -7.35 -6.15 -5.93
C TYR A 62 -6.15 -6.14 -6.88
N THR A 63 -5.71 -4.95 -7.30
CA THR A 63 -4.59 -4.79 -8.23
C THR A 63 -3.28 -5.26 -7.60
N PHE A 64 -3.00 -4.83 -6.37
CA PHE A 64 -1.72 -5.10 -5.71
C PHE A 64 -1.72 -6.29 -4.74
N CYS A 65 -2.86 -6.61 -4.15
CA CYS A 65 -3.01 -7.72 -3.21
C CYS A 65 -3.66 -8.97 -3.84
N GLY A 66 -4.23 -8.86 -5.05
CA GLY A 66 -5.02 -9.94 -5.64
C GLY A 66 -6.32 -10.20 -4.89
N LEU A 67 -6.90 -11.37 -5.13
CA LEU A 67 -8.03 -11.86 -4.34
C LEU A 67 -7.52 -12.76 -3.22
N PRO A 68 -8.22 -12.86 -2.08
CA PRO A 68 -7.77 -13.70 -0.98
C PRO A 68 -7.64 -15.19 -1.36
N TRP A 69 -8.35 -15.63 -2.40
CA TRP A 69 -8.24 -16.99 -2.97
C TRP A 69 -7.35 -17.09 -4.21
N ARG A 70 -6.79 -15.97 -4.70
CA ARG A 70 -5.90 -15.93 -5.86
C ARG A 70 -4.82 -14.87 -5.65
N ALA A 71 -3.73 -15.31 -5.04
CA ALA A 71 -2.52 -14.50 -4.89
C ALA A 71 -2.00 -14.06 -6.27
N GLN A 72 -1.46 -12.85 -6.33
CA GLN A 72 -0.77 -12.38 -7.51
C GLN A 72 0.58 -13.10 -7.68
N PRO A 73 1.09 -13.27 -8.91
CA PRO A 73 2.32 -14.02 -9.17
C PRO A 73 3.54 -13.48 -8.43
N TYR A 74 3.60 -12.19 -8.13
CA TYR A 74 4.74 -11.57 -7.45
C TYR A 74 4.68 -11.65 -5.91
N MET A 75 3.66 -12.32 -5.35
CA MET A 75 3.51 -12.49 -3.91
C MET A 75 4.33 -13.65 -3.38
N TRP A 76 4.32 -13.84 -2.05
CA TRP A 76 5.06 -14.87 -1.30
C TRP A 76 4.94 -16.30 -1.86
N HIS A 77 3.86 -16.61 -2.61
CA HIS A 77 3.62 -17.94 -3.18
C HIS A 77 4.00 -18.07 -4.67
N GLY A 78 4.55 -17.03 -5.29
CA GLY A 78 4.98 -17.04 -6.69
C GLY A 78 6.43 -16.59 -6.88
N GLU A 79 6.70 -15.73 -7.86
CA GLU A 79 8.03 -15.26 -8.28
C GLU A 79 8.71 -14.34 -7.24
N GLY A 80 7.96 -13.84 -6.26
CA GLY A 80 8.48 -13.05 -5.15
C GLY A 80 8.88 -11.61 -5.49
N THR A 81 8.94 -11.24 -6.77
CA THR A 81 9.23 -9.87 -7.24
C THR A 81 8.23 -9.41 -8.29
N LEU A 82 7.99 -8.09 -8.35
CA LEU A 82 6.99 -7.49 -9.24
C LEU A 82 7.57 -7.47 -10.67
N ASP A 83 6.88 -8.09 -11.62
CA ASP A 83 7.36 -8.22 -13.01
C ASP A 83 7.72 -6.86 -13.62
N SER A 84 8.99 -6.61 -13.93
CA SER A 84 9.47 -5.33 -14.47
C SER A 84 9.12 -5.12 -15.95
N SER A 85 8.67 -6.15 -16.66
CA SER A 85 8.47 -6.12 -18.11
C SER A 85 7.07 -5.69 -18.55
N SER A 86 6.08 -5.74 -17.67
CA SER A 86 4.69 -5.41 -17.99
C SER A 86 4.06 -4.46 -16.98
N ILE A 87 3.27 -3.50 -17.49
CA ILE A 87 2.47 -2.57 -16.69
C ILE A 87 1.00 -2.88 -16.95
N SER A 88 0.25 -3.13 -15.89
CA SER A 88 -1.18 -3.41 -15.98
C SER A 88 -1.97 -2.12 -16.22
N GLY A 89 -3.03 -2.18 -17.04
CA GLY A 89 -3.93 -1.03 -17.23
C GLY A 89 -4.60 -0.56 -15.93
N TRP A 90 -4.82 -1.47 -14.98
CA TRP A 90 -5.33 -1.14 -13.65
C TRP A 90 -4.33 -0.36 -12.81
N GLU A 91 -3.03 -0.64 -12.99
CA GLU A 91 -1.94 0.08 -12.33
C GLU A 91 -1.91 1.54 -12.82
N ILE A 92 -2.07 1.77 -14.13
CA ILE A 92 -2.16 3.11 -14.71
C ILE A 92 -3.37 3.88 -14.15
N LEU A 93 -4.53 3.23 -14.00
CA LEU A 93 -5.71 3.86 -13.39
C LEU A 93 -5.42 4.33 -11.96
N VAL A 94 -4.74 3.50 -11.17
CA VAL A 94 -4.31 3.87 -9.81
C VAL A 94 -3.38 5.07 -9.83
N TRP A 95 -2.40 5.11 -10.75
CA TRP A 95 -1.48 6.24 -10.86
C TRP A 95 -2.18 7.54 -11.20
N VAL A 96 -3.08 7.53 -12.18
CA VAL A 96 -3.86 8.70 -12.57
C VAL A 96 -4.72 9.19 -11.40
N TRP A 97 -5.34 8.27 -10.66
CA TRP A 97 -6.09 8.60 -9.46
C TRP A 97 -5.21 9.25 -8.39
N ALA A 98 -4.05 8.67 -8.09
CA ALA A 98 -3.11 9.16 -7.10
C ALA A 98 -2.57 10.56 -7.45
N ILE A 99 -2.25 10.80 -8.72
CA ILE A 99 -1.83 12.14 -9.20
C ILE A 99 -2.97 13.15 -9.02
N THR A 100 -4.20 12.79 -9.40
CA THR A 100 -5.36 13.67 -9.26
C THR A 100 -5.60 14.04 -7.79
N ARG A 101 -5.51 13.06 -6.88
CA ARG A 101 -5.63 13.27 -5.44
C ARG A 101 -4.47 14.11 -4.89
N MET A 102 -3.24 13.87 -5.33
CA MET A 102 -2.09 14.68 -4.92
C MET A 102 -2.27 16.15 -5.31
N LEU A 103 -2.78 16.44 -6.51
CA LEU A 103 -3.08 17.82 -6.92
C LEU A 103 -4.16 18.47 -6.02
N GLU A 104 -5.15 17.70 -5.59
CA GLU A 104 -6.17 18.15 -4.64
C GLU A 104 -5.57 18.47 -3.26
N GLU A 105 -4.70 17.59 -2.74
CA GLU A 105 -4.00 17.80 -1.46
C GLU A 105 -3.07 19.03 -1.52
N ILE A 106 -2.30 19.19 -2.61
CA ILE A 106 -1.47 20.38 -2.83
C ILE A 106 -2.33 21.64 -2.83
N ARG A 107 -3.50 21.61 -3.50
CA ARG A 107 -4.43 22.74 -3.48
C ARG A 107 -4.92 23.02 -2.06
N GLN A 108 -5.29 22.02 -1.28
CA GLN A 108 -5.74 22.19 0.10
C GLN A 108 -4.62 22.76 0.99
N MET A 109 -3.39 22.29 0.82
CA MET A 109 -2.21 22.79 1.50
C MET A 109 -1.97 24.28 1.17
N LEU A 110 -2.12 24.68 -0.11
CA LEU A 110 -1.96 26.08 -0.52
C LEU A 110 -3.03 27.01 0.07
N VAL A 111 -4.27 26.52 0.23
CA VAL A 111 -5.38 27.32 0.80
C VAL A 111 -5.29 27.41 2.32
N SER A 112 -4.98 26.30 2.99
CA SER A 112 -4.95 26.22 4.45
C SER A 112 -3.61 26.65 5.06
N GLY A 113 -2.52 26.67 4.28
CA GLY A 113 -1.19 27.05 4.76
C GLY A 113 -0.67 26.13 5.87
N TRP A 114 -0.15 26.72 6.95
CA TRP A 114 0.45 25.98 8.07
C TRP A 114 -0.56 25.16 8.87
N ASP A 115 -1.84 25.56 8.88
CA ASP A 115 -2.89 24.83 9.59
C ASP A 115 -3.10 23.43 9.00
N TYR A 116 -2.74 23.22 7.73
CA TYR A 116 -2.77 21.90 7.09
C TYR A 116 -1.94 20.86 7.85
N PHE A 117 -0.77 21.26 8.35
CA PHE A 117 0.16 20.34 9.01
C PHE A 117 -0.17 20.07 10.49
N SER A 118 -1.20 20.73 11.04
CA SER A 118 -1.67 20.48 12.41
C SER A 118 -2.40 19.15 12.56
N SER A 119 -2.98 18.63 11.48
CA SER A 119 -3.72 17.37 11.46
C SER A 119 -2.81 16.22 11.04
N LEU A 120 -2.66 15.22 11.91
CA LEU A 120 -1.92 13.98 11.62
C LEU A 120 -2.51 13.25 10.41
N TRP A 121 -3.82 13.35 10.17
CA TRP A 121 -4.49 12.71 9.04
C TRP A 121 -4.08 13.29 7.69
N ASN A 122 -3.79 14.59 7.65
CA ASN A 122 -3.30 15.24 6.44
C ASN A 122 -1.88 14.76 6.10
N TRP A 123 -1.04 14.54 7.13
CA TRP A 123 0.27 13.91 6.95
C TRP A 123 0.18 12.48 6.43
N VAL A 124 -0.75 11.69 6.98
CA VAL A 124 -1.00 10.31 6.52
C VAL A 124 -1.43 10.28 5.06
N ASP A 125 -2.36 11.16 4.67
CA ASP A 125 -2.83 11.26 3.29
C ASP A 125 -1.72 11.70 2.33
N LEU A 126 -0.97 12.76 2.68
CA LEU A 126 0.16 13.25 1.90
C LEU A 126 1.24 12.16 1.72
N GLY A 127 1.60 11.48 2.82
CA GLY A 127 2.59 10.40 2.80
C GLY A 127 2.14 9.22 1.93
N ASN A 128 0.85 8.85 2.00
CA ASN A 128 0.28 7.77 1.21
C ASN A 128 0.34 8.07 -0.30
N TYR A 129 -0.12 9.24 -0.74
CA TYR A 129 -0.06 9.60 -2.16
C TYR A 129 1.38 9.78 -2.65
N LEU A 130 2.28 10.28 -1.79
CA LEU A 130 3.71 10.39 -2.12
C LEU A 130 4.35 9.02 -2.33
N ALA A 131 4.04 8.03 -1.48
CA ALA A 131 4.52 6.66 -1.61
C ALA A 131 4.06 6.01 -2.93
N ILE A 132 2.83 6.27 -3.37
CA ILE A 132 2.31 5.79 -4.65
C ILE A 132 2.99 6.47 -5.84
N ILE A 133 3.23 7.78 -5.77
CA ILE A 133 3.94 8.49 -6.84
C ILE A 133 5.40 8.04 -6.91
N ALA A 134 6.07 7.86 -5.77
CA ALA A 134 7.44 7.36 -5.72
C ALA A 134 7.56 5.96 -6.33
N SER A 135 6.65 5.04 -5.96
CA SER A 135 6.60 3.70 -6.56
C SER A 135 6.27 3.74 -8.07
N THR A 136 5.40 4.66 -8.51
CA THR A 136 5.14 4.88 -9.95
C THR A 136 6.42 5.27 -10.70
N ILE A 137 7.20 6.21 -10.18
CA ILE A 137 8.46 6.65 -10.80
C ILE A 137 9.44 5.49 -10.90
N LEU A 138 9.66 4.77 -9.79
CA LEU A 138 10.56 3.61 -9.75
C LEU A 138 10.10 2.51 -10.73
N ARG A 139 8.79 2.29 -10.83
CA ARG A 139 8.18 1.34 -11.77
C ARG A 139 8.43 1.71 -13.22
N VAL A 140 8.22 2.98 -13.58
CA VAL A 140 8.46 3.48 -14.93
C VAL A 140 9.94 3.39 -15.30
N VAL A 141 10.86 3.71 -14.38
CA VAL A 141 12.30 3.58 -14.61
C VAL A 141 12.70 2.13 -14.90
N ALA A 142 12.22 1.18 -14.09
CA ALA A 142 12.50 -0.24 -14.31
C ALA A 142 11.89 -0.77 -15.62
N TYR A 143 10.70 -0.32 -15.98
CA TYR A 143 10.06 -0.65 -17.26
C TYR A 143 10.87 -0.14 -18.46
N LEU A 144 11.32 1.12 -18.41
CA LEU A 144 12.12 1.72 -19.49
C LEU A 144 13.48 1.03 -19.67
N ASP A 145 14.10 0.56 -18.58
CA ASP A 145 15.34 -0.23 -18.62
C ASP A 145 15.17 -1.54 -19.40
N VAL A 146 14.05 -2.24 -19.17
CA VAL A 146 13.71 -3.50 -19.84
C VAL A 146 13.37 -3.26 -21.32
N VAL A 147 12.58 -2.21 -21.62
CA VAL A 147 12.20 -1.89 -23.00
C VAL A 147 13.42 -1.49 -23.83
N HIS A 148 14.31 -0.64 -23.30
CA HIS A 148 15.54 -0.25 -24.01
C HIS A 148 16.49 -1.43 -24.25
N PHE A 149 16.52 -2.41 -23.33
CA PHE A 149 17.29 -3.63 -23.52
C PHE A 149 16.76 -4.45 -24.72
N ASN A 150 15.44 -4.55 -24.86
CA ASN A 150 14.80 -5.32 -25.94
C ASN A 150 14.88 -4.63 -27.31
N ASP A 151 14.85 -3.29 -27.34
CA ASP A 151 14.88 -2.49 -28.58
C ASP A 151 16.29 -2.28 -29.15
N SER A 152 17.34 -2.50 -28.35
CA SER A 152 18.71 -2.38 -28.81
C SER A 152 19.06 -3.58 -29.71
N PRO A 153 19.33 -3.40 -31.02
CA PRO A 153 19.74 -4.51 -31.87
C PRO A 153 21.02 -5.13 -31.28
N PRO A 154 21.20 -6.45 -31.32
CA PRO A 154 22.43 -7.07 -30.85
C PRO A 154 23.59 -6.51 -31.66
N ASN A 155 24.30 -5.54 -31.10
CA ASN A 155 25.49 -5.02 -31.72
C ASN A 155 26.47 -6.19 -31.80
N LEU A 156 26.78 -6.63 -33.02
CA LEU A 156 27.75 -7.69 -33.30
C LEU A 156 29.16 -7.41 -32.74
N GLY A 157 29.41 -6.20 -32.21
CA GLY A 157 30.62 -5.84 -31.47
C GLY A 157 30.61 -6.20 -29.97
N ASP A 158 29.44 -6.41 -29.35
CA ASP A 158 29.33 -6.88 -27.96
C ASP A 158 29.30 -8.42 -27.85
N LEU A 159 29.18 -9.11 -28.99
CA LEU A 159 29.27 -10.56 -29.05
C LEU A 159 30.70 -11.10 -28.80
N SER A 160 31.72 -10.24 -28.66
CA SER A 160 33.12 -10.69 -28.62
C SER A 160 33.95 -10.36 -27.37
N ILE A 161 33.43 -9.75 -26.29
CA ILE A 161 34.27 -9.50 -25.08
C ILE A 161 33.61 -9.82 -23.72
N THR A 162 32.29 -9.98 -23.61
CA THR A 162 31.62 -10.20 -22.29
C THR A 162 31.20 -11.63 -21.98
N HIS A 163 31.68 -12.64 -22.73
CA HIS A 163 31.70 -14.04 -22.27
C HIS A 163 32.81 -14.33 -21.23
N SER A 164 33.22 -13.32 -20.45
CA SER A 164 34.02 -13.52 -19.26
C SER A 164 33.09 -13.91 -18.11
N PHE A 165 33.05 -15.22 -17.81
CA PHE A 165 32.60 -15.84 -16.56
C PHE A 165 31.97 -14.90 -15.51
N GLY A 166 30.64 -14.85 -15.47
CA GLY A 166 29.89 -14.43 -14.27
C GLY A 166 29.47 -12.95 -14.15
N GLN A 167 29.56 -12.13 -15.19
CA GLN A 167 29.03 -10.76 -15.13
C GLN A 167 27.51 -10.74 -15.36
N PRO A 168 26.70 -10.16 -14.44
CA PRO A 168 25.25 -10.08 -14.60
C PRO A 168 24.91 -9.20 -15.81
N MET A 169 23.97 -9.66 -16.64
CA MET A 169 23.48 -8.86 -17.77
C MET A 169 22.98 -7.49 -17.27
N VAL A 170 23.42 -6.44 -17.95
CA VAL A 170 23.10 -5.06 -17.61
C VAL A 170 21.97 -4.62 -18.56
N GLY A 171 20.89 -4.04 -18.01
CA GLY A 171 19.75 -3.54 -18.77
C GLY A 171 20.07 -2.35 -19.67
N GLY A 172 19.09 -1.89 -20.43
CA GLY A 172 19.27 -0.84 -21.46
C GLY A 172 19.69 0.53 -20.90
N LEU A 173 19.43 0.79 -19.61
CA LEU A 173 19.85 2.01 -18.90
C LEU A 173 21.09 1.80 -18.03
N GLY A 174 21.77 0.65 -18.12
CA GLY A 174 22.94 0.35 -17.29
C GLY A 174 22.60 -0.26 -15.92
N ILE A 175 21.34 -0.65 -15.68
CA ILE A 175 20.89 -1.20 -14.40
C ILE A 175 21.10 -2.73 -14.40
N SER A 176 21.80 -3.25 -13.39
CA SER A 176 21.98 -4.70 -13.24
C SER A 176 20.66 -5.39 -12.89
N HIS A 177 20.50 -6.67 -13.24
CA HIS A 177 19.31 -7.45 -12.85
C HIS A 177 19.05 -7.42 -11.33
N ALA A 178 20.08 -7.59 -10.51
CA ALA A 178 19.95 -7.56 -9.05
C ALA A 178 19.44 -6.19 -8.55
N SER A 179 20.00 -5.09 -9.07
CA SER A 179 19.53 -3.75 -8.73
C SER A 179 18.10 -3.49 -9.19
N ARG A 180 17.67 -4.08 -10.31
CA ARG A 180 16.28 -3.99 -10.79
C ARG A 180 15.32 -4.70 -9.85
N ASP A 181 15.69 -5.90 -9.38
CA ASP A 181 14.91 -6.65 -8.41
C ASP A 181 14.78 -5.89 -7.07
N ASP A 182 15.86 -5.27 -6.61
CA ASP A 182 15.84 -4.40 -5.41
C ASP A 182 14.88 -3.20 -5.58
N ILE A 183 14.88 -2.57 -6.76
CA ILE A 183 13.95 -1.47 -7.08
C ILE A 183 12.50 -1.98 -7.08
N MET A 184 12.24 -3.18 -7.62
CA MET A 184 10.91 -3.79 -7.61
C MET A 184 10.44 -4.16 -6.20
N LEU A 185 11.35 -4.65 -5.35
CA LEU A 185 11.05 -4.90 -3.94
C LEU A 185 10.72 -3.60 -3.18
N ALA A 186 11.46 -2.53 -3.46
CA ALA A 186 11.15 -1.20 -2.93
C ALA A 186 9.77 -0.72 -3.40
N CYS A 187 9.40 -0.92 -4.67
CA CYS A 187 8.05 -0.62 -5.16
C CYS A 187 6.97 -1.42 -4.43
N GLN A 188 7.16 -2.73 -4.27
CA GLN A 188 6.20 -3.60 -3.59
C GLN A 188 5.98 -3.19 -2.13
N SER A 189 7.06 -2.90 -1.40
CA SER A 189 6.96 -2.44 0.00
C SER A 189 6.22 -1.11 0.11
N LEU A 190 6.49 -0.15 -0.78
CA LEU A 190 5.76 1.12 -0.84
C LEU A 190 4.28 0.92 -1.16
N TYR A 191 3.94 0.04 -2.11
CA TYR A 191 2.53 -0.29 -2.40
C TYR A 191 1.83 -0.98 -1.23
N ALA A 192 2.52 -1.88 -0.51
CA ALA A 192 1.97 -2.56 0.66
C ALA A 192 1.69 -1.57 1.81
N ILE A 193 2.63 -0.67 2.10
CA ILE A 193 2.43 0.40 3.09
C ILE A 193 1.29 1.31 2.66
N SER A 194 1.23 1.69 1.39
CA SER A 194 0.15 2.53 0.85
C SER A 194 -1.22 1.85 0.99
N ALA A 195 -1.32 0.55 0.72
CA ALA A 195 -2.53 -0.23 0.94
C ALA A 195 -3.01 -0.12 2.39
N LEU A 196 -2.10 -0.30 3.35
CA LEU A 196 -2.39 -0.21 4.77
C LEU A 196 -2.93 1.19 5.14
N LEU A 197 -2.24 2.25 4.70
CA LEU A 197 -2.64 3.62 4.99
C LEU A 197 -4.02 3.96 4.40
N MET A 198 -4.35 3.46 3.20
CA MET A 198 -5.67 3.60 2.60
C MET A 198 -6.78 2.95 3.42
N TRP A 199 -6.54 1.73 3.93
CA TRP A 199 -7.51 1.06 4.79
C TRP A 199 -7.70 1.79 6.12
N ILE A 200 -6.63 2.32 6.71
CA ILE A 200 -6.72 3.15 7.92
C ILE A 200 -7.55 4.41 7.65
N ARG A 201 -7.38 5.08 6.51
CA ARG A 201 -8.19 6.24 6.10
C ARG A 201 -9.68 5.90 5.94
N LEU A 202 -10.00 4.69 5.48
CA LEU A 202 -11.39 4.23 5.38
C LEU A 202 -12.06 4.14 6.76
N ILE A 203 -11.33 3.74 7.81
CA ILE A 203 -11.83 3.72 9.19
C ILE A 203 -12.22 5.13 9.66
N GLU A 204 -11.46 6.15 9.26
CA GLU A 204 -11.80 7.53 9.57
C GLU A 204 -13.12 7.95 8.92
N GLN A 205 -13.34 7.57 7.65
CA GLN A 205 -14.58 7.86 6.92
C GLN A 205 -15.80 7.18 7.55
N LEU A 206 -15.62 5.99 8.14
CA LEU A 206 -16.69 5.28 8.86
C LEU A 206 -17.18 6.04 10.12
N GLY A 207 -16.37 6.97 10.65
CA GLY A 207 -16.73 7.81 11.80
C GLY A 207 -17.93 8.74 11.58
N VAL A 208 -18.44 8.86 10.34
CA VAL A 208 -19.63 9.68 10.05
C VAL A 208 -20.93 9.06 10.56
N LYS A 209 -20.98 7.73 10.73
CA LYS A 209 -22.11 7.11 11.43
C LYS A 209 -21.97 7.36 12.93
N ARG A 210 -23.02 7.89 13.56
CA ARG A 210 -23.04 8.23 15.00
C ARG A 210 -22.50 7.11 15.90
N ASP A 211 -22.96 5.88 15.67
CA ASP A 211 -22.57 4.72 16.49
C ASP A 211 -21.07 4.40 16.37
N VAL A 212 -20.52 4.48 15.16
CA VAL A 212 -19.10 4.18 14.89
C VAL A 212 -18.20 5.35 15.29
N GLY A 213 -18.68 6.59 15.15
CA GLY A 213 -17.97 7.80 15.56
C GLY A 213 -17.66 7.81 17.05
N VAL A 214 -18.60 7.37 17.91
CA VAL A 214 -18.36 7.25 19.35
C VAL A 214 -17.24 6.24 19.64
N LEU A 215 -17.25 5.08 18.96
CA LEU A 215 -16.19 4.07 19.11
C LEU A 215 -14.81 4.63 18.73
N ARG A 216 -14.73 5.39 17.62
CA ARG A 216 -13.48 6.05 17.19
C ARG A 216 -12.94 6.99 18.26
N ILE A 217 -13.80 7.83 18.85
CA ILE A 217 -13.39 8.79 19.88
C ILE A 217 -12.85 8.04 21.12
N ILE A 218 -13.56 7.00 21.55
CA ILE A 218 -13.13 6.18 22.69
C ILE A 218 -11.78 5.52 22.41
N LEU A 219 -11.58 4.93 21.22
CA LEU A 219 -10.30 4.34 20.84
C LEU A 219 -9.16 5.37 20.84
N ALA A 220 -9.40 6.59 20.34
CA ALA A 220 -8.39 7.64 20.35
C ALA A 220 -7.98 8.04 21.78
N LEU A 221 -8.96 8.12 22.70
CA LEU A 221 -8.69 8.37 24.12
C LEU A 221 -7.89 7.22 24.75
N MET A 222 -8.27 5.97 24.46
CA MET A 222 -7.56 4.79 24.96
C MET A 222 -6.11 4.71 24.44
N ILE A 223 -5.84 5.09 23.19
CA ILE A 223 -4.48 5.13 22.62
C ILE A 223 -3.62 6.17 23.36
N SER A 224 -4.20 7.32 23.69
CA SER A 224 -3.49 8.34 24.49
C SER A 224 -3.14 7.79 25.88
N ASP A 225 -4.08 7.11 26.53
CA ASP A 225 -3.89 6.57 27.88
C ASP A 225 -2.85 5.44 27.91
N ILE A 226 -2.87 4.54 26.91
CA ILE A 226 -1.93 3.41 26.84
C ILE A 226 -0.51 3.83 26.41
N SER A 227 -0.34 5.01 25.81
CA SER A 227 0.94 5.45 25.26
C SER A 227 2.07 5.47 26.29
N THR A 228 1.79 5.93 27.51
CA THR A 228 2.79 5.99 28.59
C THR A 228 3.22 4.58 29.02
N TRP A 229 2.27 3.66 29.15
CA TRP A 229 2.55 2.26 29.46
C TRP A 229 3.34 1.59 28.33
N PHE A 230 2.98 1.85 27.07
CA PHE A 230 3.69 1.34 25.91
C PHE A 230 5.16 1.76 25.89
N ILE A 231 5.47 3.02 26.22
CA ILE A 231 6.86 3.51 26.30
C ILE A 231 7.67 2.76 27.36
N ILE A 232 7.07 2.54 28.55
CA ILE A 232 7.72 1.79 29.64
C ILE A 232 7.99 0.35 29.19
N THR A 233 7.00 -0.33 28.62
CA THR A 233 7.12 -1.69 28.10
C THR A 233 8.18 -1.78 26.99
N LEU A 234 8.23 -0.80 26.09
CA LEU A 234 9.24 -0.74 25.03
C LEU A 234 10.66 -0.62 25.60
N CYS A 235 10.85 0.21 26.63
CA CYS A 235 12.15 0.36 27.30
C CYS A 235 12.63 -0.98 27.89
N PHE A 236 11.74 -1.71 28.59
CA PHE A 236 12.05 -3.05 29.08
C PHE A 236 12.34 -4.03 27.95
N THR A 237 11.54 -4.01 26.88
CA THR A 237 11.72 -4.90 25.72
C THR A 237 13.08 -4.72 25.07
N VAL A 238 13.52 -3.47 24.88
CA VAL A 238 14.85 -3.15 24.35
C VAL A 238 15.95 -3.61 25.32
N GLY A 239 15.78 -3.37 26.63
CA GLY A 239 16.73 -3.83 27.65
C GLY A 239 16.91 -5.35 27.64
N PHE A 240 15.81 -6.10 27.58
CA PHE A 240 15.83 -7.57 27.44
C PHE A 240 16.38 -8.01 26.08
N GLY A 241 16.12 -7.27 25.00
CA GLY A 241 16.65 -7.59 23.67
C GLY A 241 18.18 -7.49 23.63
N ILE A 242 18.74 -6.46 24.27
CA ILE A 242 20.20 -6.33 24.44
C ILE A 242 20.74 -7.48 25.32
N LEU A 243 20.07 -7.79 26.44
CA LEU A 243 20.48 -8.88 27.33
C LEU A 243 20.54 -10.23 26.59
N PHE A 244 19.49 -10.59 25.84
CA PHE A 244 19.45 -11.84 25.08
C PHE A 244 20.52 -11.89 24.00
N THR A 245 20.78 -10.77 23.32
CA THR A 245 21.86 -10.68 22.33
C THR A 245 23.24 -10.97 22.95
N VAL A 246 23.48 -10.58 24.20
CA VAL A 246 24.74 -10.86 24.92
C VAL A 246 24.77 -12.29 25.48
N MET A 247 23.64 -12.78 25.99
CA MET A 247 23.54 -14.05 26.71
C MET A 247 23.41 -15.28 25.80
N MET A 248 23.00 -15.10 24.54
CA MET A 248 22.85 -16.16 23.54
C MET A 248 23.92 -16.04 22.44
N PRO A 249 25.21 -16.30 22.73
CA PRO A 249 26.26 -16.31 21.73
C PRO A 249 26.17 -17.59 20.88
N GLY A 250 25.20 -17.64 19.97
CA GLY A 250 25.04 -18.74 19.02
C GLY A 250 25.25 -18.29 17.59
N ASN A 251 25.66 -19.23 16.74
CA ASN A 251 25.97 -19.00 15.32
C ASN A 251 24.74 -19.24 14.42
N VAL A 252 23.53 -19.24 15.00
CA VAL A 252 22.31 -19.69 14.31
C VAL A 252 21.78 -18.57 13.41
N LEU A 253 21.60 -18.92 12.14
CA LEU A 253 20.92 -18.16 11.08
C LEU A 253 21.33 -16.68 10.96
N ARG A 254 22.64 -16.43 10.74
CA ARG A 254 23.18 -15.10 10.39
C ARG A 254 22.47 -14.41 9.21
N ASN A 255 21.74 -15.18 8.40
CA ASN A 255 21.07 -14.69 7.19
C ASN A 255 19.64 -14.20 7.43
N ASP A 256 19.02 -14.48 8.58
CA ASP A 256 17.66 -14.00 8.87
C ASP A 256 17.66 -12.98 10.01
N GLU A 257 17.49 -11.71 9.65
CA GLU A 257 17.54 -10.61 10.60
C GLU A 257 16.35 -10.58 11.57
N GLN A 258 15.24 -11.23 11.21
CA GLN A 258 14.00 -11.22 12.00
C GLN A 258 14.04 -12.17 13.20
N TYR A 259 14.88 -13.21 13.13
CA TYR A 259 15.06 -14.20 14.21
C TYR A 259 16.28 -13.93 15.09
N LYS A 260 16.88 -12.73 14.96
CA LYS A 260 17.96 -12.30 15.86
C LYS A 260 17.42 -12.28 17.31
N PRO A 261 18.23 -12.72 18.30
CA PRO A 261 17.82 -12.78 19.71
C PRO A 261 17.26 -11.46 20.27
N PHE A 262 17.67 -10.33 19.68
CA PHE A 262 17.15 -8.99 19.99
C PHE A 262 15.62 -8.89 19.87
N TRP A 263 15.01 -9.54 18.88
CA TRP A 263 13.58 -9.47 18.62
C TRP A 263 12.75 -10.46 19.46
N GLY A 264 13.41 -11.42 20.13
CA GLY A 264 12.74 -12.43 20.96
C GLY A 264 11.77 -11.85 22.00
N PRO A 265 12.18 -10.86 22.83
CA PRO A 265 11.29 -10.24 23.80
C PRO A 265 10.09 -9.53 23.16
N PHE A 266 10.28 -8.92 21.99
CA PHE A 266 9.21 -8.25 21.27
C PHE A 266 8.13 -9.25 20.81
N TRP A 267 8.55 -10.37 20.21
CA TRP A 267 7.61 -11.44 19.82
C TRP A 267 7.00 -12.14 21.04
N GLY A 268 7.75 -12.26 22.14
CA GLY A 268 7.28 -12.79 23.41
C GLY A 268 6.12 -11.97 24.01
N LEU A 269 6.14 -10.64 23.89
CA LEU A 269 5.01 -9.78 24.30
C LEU A 269 3.72 -10.09 23.52
N LEU A 270 3.85 -10.55 22.27
CA LEU A 270 2.74 -10.94 21.42
C LEU A 270 2.33 -12.42 21.62
N GLY A 271 2.95 -13.13 22.57
CA GLY A 271 2.71 -14.53 22.86
C GLY A 271 3.45 -15.51 21.95
N ASN A 272 4.30 -15.03 21.04
CA ASN A 272 5.11 -15.87 20.15
C ASN A 272 6.53 -16.00 20.71
N PHE A 273 6.69 -16.76 21.80
CA PHE A 273 8.00 -17.05 22.36
C PHE A 273 8.50 -18.40 21.84
N ASP A 274 9.48 -18.36 20.94
CA ASP A 274 10.11 -19.55 20.40
C ASP A 274 11.13 -20.13 21.39
N LEU A 275 10.67 -21.08 22.20
CA LEU A 275 11.51 -21.84 23.13
C LEU A 275 12.51 -22.73 22.39
N GLU A 276 12.13 -23.28 21.24
CA GLU A 276 12.96 -24.20 20.47
C GLU A 276 14.18 -23.48 19.92
N GLY A 277 13.98 -22.30 19.31
CA GLY A 277 15.06 -21.43 18.87
C GLY A 277 16.02 -21.07 20.01
N ALA A 278 15.52 -20.81 21.23
CA ALA A 278 16.37 -20.51 22.39
C ALA A 278 17.30 -21.68 22.77
N TYR A 279 16.86 -22.93 22.61
CA TYR A 279 17.70 -24.12 22.86
C TYR A 279 18.78 -24.29 21.80
N GLU A 280 18.55 -23.85 20.55
CA GLU A 280 19.55 -23.92 19.47
C GLU A 280 20.73 -22.95 19.67
N TYR A 281 20.54 -21.86 20.44
CA TYR A 281 21.62 -20.93 20.79
C TYR A 281 22.60 -21.49 21.84
N HIS A 282 22.24 -22.58 22.52
CA HIS A 282 23.18 -23.33 23.34
C HIS A 282 23.93 -24.31 22.45
N PRO A 283 25.27 -24.22 22.34
CA PRO A 283 26.02 -25.26 21.63
C PRO A 283 25.69 -26.58 22.29
N ALA A 284 25.17 -27.53 21.52
CA ALA A 284 24.99 -28.91 21.97
C ALA A 284 26.30 -29.30 22.66
N HIS A 285 26.24 -29.63 23.96
CA HIS A 285 27.36 -30.21 24.66
C HIS A 285 27.78 -31.43 23.84
N THR A 286 28.81 -31.29 23.01
CA THR A 286 29.43 -32.39 22.32
C THR A 286 30.01 -33.25 23.43
N ASP A 287 29.36 -34.38 23.68
CA ASP A 287 29.83 -35.45 24.56
C ASP A 287 31.26 -35.81 24.16
N GLY A 288 32.24 -35.24 24.85
CA GLY A 288 33.65 -35.50 24.55
C GLY A 288 34.60 -34.36 24.87
N GLY A 289 34.76 -34.05 26.16
CA GLY A 289 35.93 -33.29 26.61
C GLY A 289 35.65 -32.26 27.68
N LEU A 290 35.64 -32.73 28.93
CA LEU A 290 35.87 -31.96 30.16
C LEU A 290 36.58 -30.62 29.95
N ARG A 291 35.82 -29.53 29.99
CA ARG A 291 36.29 -28.24 30.52
C ARG A 291 35.19 -27.66 31.40
N HIS A 292 35.32 -27.91 32.70
CA HIS A 292 34.57 -27.25 33.74
C HIS A 292 34.80 -25.73 33.65
N PHE A 293 33.80 -24.99 33.17
CA PHE A 293 33.61 -23.60 33.55
C PHE A 293 32.55 -23.57 34.67
N PRO A 294 32.85 -23.00 35.85
CA PRO A 294 31.86 -22.87 36.91
C PRO A 294 31.02 -21.61 36.60
N LEU A 295 30.06 -21.74 35.70
CA LEU A 295 28.98 -20.77 35.55
C LEU A 295 27.72 -21.41 36.09
N LEU A 296 27.44 -21.01 37.34
CA LEU A 296 26.16 -21.03 38.05
C LEU A 296 25.03 -21.78 37.32
N ALA A 297 24.75 -22.99 37.83
CA ALA A 297 23.62 -23.80 37.43
C ALA A 297 22.31 -22.98 37.41
N PRO A 298 21.47 -23.10 36.36
CA PRO A 298 20.19 -22.40 36.26
C PRO A 298 19.09 -23.00 37.15
N SER A 299 19.44 -23.79 38.17
CA SER A 299 18.46 -24.47 39.03
C SER A 299 17.78 -23.58 40.08
N TYR A 300 17.98 -22.26 40.03
CA TYR A 300 17.41 -21.31 41.01
C TYR A 300 16.50 -20.22 40.44
N ILE A 301 16.15 -20.25 39.16
CA ILE A 301 15.11 -19.35 38.62
C ILE A 301 13.79 -20.14 38.53
N VAL A 302 13.22 -20.39 39.72
CA VAL A 302 11.80 -20.71 39.93
C VAL A 302 10.99 -19.41 39.71
N PRO A 303 9.76 -19.45 39.19
CA PRO A 303 9.19 -18.38 38.36
C PRO A 303 8.72 -17.21 39.22
N PHE A 304 9.21 -16.01 38.89
CA PHE A 304 8.67 -14.74 39.36
C PHE A 304 7.62 -14.24 38.35
N PHE A 305 6.57 -15.01 38.12
CA PHE A 305 5.36 -14.55 37.41
C PHE A 305 4.14 -15.33 37.94
N VAL A 306 3.54 -14.79 39.00
CA VAL A 306 2.11 -14.79 39.31
C VAL A 306 1.76 -13.36 39.69
#